data_AF-A0A5D4LZD7-F1
#
_entry.id   AF-A0A5D4LZD7-F1
#
_cell.length_a   1.000
_cell.length_b   1.000
_cell.length_c   1.000
_cell.angle_alpha   90.00
_cell.angle_beta   90.00
_cell.angle_gamma   90.00
#
_symmetry.space_group_name_H-M   'P 1'
#
loop_
_entity.id
_entity.type
_entity.pdbx_description
1 polymer ?
#
loop_
_entity_poly.entity_id
_entity_poly.type
_entity_poly.pdbx_seq_one_letter_code
_entity_poly.pdbx_strand_id
1 'polypeptide(L)'
;MMHECQRPNRNSLPYRRTIMNRNMNHKINQVSEDTLVIGIDIAKKKHFACAMDDRGRVLQKSFPFFQSQAGFEQLDKRIQSLQALHEKSKVIVGFEPTGHYWMNLAAYLVDQHIQFVMVNPMHVNRTKELDDNLQTKNDQKDARVIASLIRDGRFNY
;
A
#
# COMPACT_ATOMS: atom_id res chain seq x y z
N MET A 1 -21.11 37.59 29.67
CA MET A 1 -20.16 36.60 30.21
C MET A 1 -19.86 35.60 29.10
N MET A 2 -18.65 35.61 28.56
CA MET A 2 -18.25 34.63 27.54
C MET A 2 -18.06 33.27 28.22
N HIS A 3 -18.80 32.25 27.78
CA HIS A 3 -18.59 30.88 28.22
C HIS A 3 -17.25 30.38 27.70
N GLU A 4 -16.33 30.14 28.62
CA GLU A 4 -15.05 29.51 28.35
C GLU A 4 -15.29 28.04 27.97
N CYS A 5 -15.28 27.74 26.67
CA CYS A 5 -15.45 26.39 26.15
C CYS A 5 -14.21 25.55 26.56
N GLN A 6 -14.36 24.73 27.60
CA GLN A 6 -13.28 23.84 28.07
C GLN A 6 -12.83 22.91 26.93
N ARG A 7 -11.55 23.03 26.56
CA ARG A 7 -10.95 22.20 25.50
C ARG A 7 -10.93 20.73 25.95
N PRO A 8 -11.31 19.78 25.08
CA PRO A 8 -11.40 18.37 25.45
C PRO A 8 -10.03 17.78 25.84
N ASN A 9 -10.03 16.90 26.85
CA ASN A 9 -8.83 16.21 27.32
C ASN A 9 -8.31 15.23 26.25
N ARG A 10 -7.11 15.51 25.73
CA ARG A 10 -6.45 14.74 24.67
C ARG A 10 -6.11 13.29 25.04
N ASN A 11 -6.07 12.96 26.32
CA ASN A 11 -5.80 11.60 26.82
C ASN A 11 -7.06 10.78 27.09
N SER A 12 -8.25 11.36 26.95
CA SER A 12 -9.50 10.62 27.13
C SER A 12 -9.68 9.55 26.04
N LEU A 13 -10.14 8.35 26.42
CA LEU A 13 -10.45 7.27 25.48
C LEU A 13 -11.38 7.69 24.33
N PRO A 14 -12.44 8.50 24.55
CA PRO A 14 -13.29 9.01 23.48
C PRO A 14 -12.51 9.86 22.48
N TYR A 15 -11.70 10.80 22.95
CA TYR A 15 -10.90 11.68 22.08
C TYR A 15 -9.87 10.90 21.26
N ARG A 16 -9.15 9.95 21.90
CA ARG A 16 -8.22 9.06 21.20
C ARG A 16 -8.92 8.23 20.12
N ARG A 17 -10.11 7.70 20.42
CA ARG A 17 -10.92 6.93 19.45
C ARG A 17 -11.37 7.81 18.27
N THR A 18 -11.79 9.05 18.52
CA THR A 18 -12.14 10.00 17.46
C THR A 18 -10.95 10.34 16.56
N ILE A 19 -9.76 10.59 17.13
CA ILE A 19 -8.52 10.86 16.37
C ILE A 19 -8.14 9.64 15.52
N MET A 20 -8.15 8.43 16.09
CA MET A 20 -7.85 7.20 15.36
C MET A 20 -8.84 6.96 14.21
N ASN A 21 -10.13 7.16 14.43
CA ASN A 21 -11.14 7.02 13.39
C ASN A 21 -10.96 8.06 12.27
N ARG A 22 -10.60 9.30 12.60
CA ARG A 22 -10.29 10.33 11.59
C ARG A 22 -9.05 9.97 10.77
N ASN A 23 -8.00 9.47 11.42
CA ASN A 23 -6.78 9.05 10.72
C ASN A 23 -7.03 7.83 9.82
N MET A 24 -7.81 6.86 10.27
CA MET A 24 -8.19 5.70 9.46
C MET A 24 -9.07 6.09 8.27
N ASN A 25 -10.11 6.89 8.49
CA ASN A 25 -10.97 7.38 7.40
C ASN A 25 -10.16 8.19 6.38
N HIS A 26 -9.20 9.01 6.84
CA HIS A 26 -8.31 9.74 5.95
C HIS A 26 -7.47 8.80 5.07
N LYS A 27 -6.89 7.73 5.65
CA LYS A 27 -6.12 6.72 4.92
C LYS A 27 -6.97 5.93 3.92
N ILE A 28 -8.18 5.51 4.32
CA ILE A 28 -9.13 4.84 3.42
C ILE A 28 -9.48 5.75 2.25
N ASN A 29 -9.76 7.02 2.51
CA ASN A 29 -10.12 8.01 1.48
C ASN A 29 -8.96 8.38 0.54
N GLN A 30 -7.73 7.89 0.77
CA GLN A 30 -6.64 8.03 -0.21
C GLN A 30 -6.84 7.11 -1.42
N VAL A 31 -7.62 6.04 -1.27
CA VAL A 31 -7.89 5.07 -2.31
C VAL A 31 -9.31 5.32 -2.82
N SER A 32 -9.43 5.65 -4.11
CA SER A 32 -10.69 5.96 -4.79
C SER A 32 -10.78 5.24 -6.14
N GLU A 33 -11.91 5.36 -6.83
CA GLU A 33 -12.12 4.76 -8.15
C GLU A 33 -11.02 5.13 -9.18
N ASP A 34 -10.41 6.30 -9.06
CA ASP A 34 -9.30 6.73 -9.94
C ASP A 34 -7.91 6.23 -9.50
N THR A 35 -7.82 5.41 -8.44
CA THR A 35 -6.55 4.99 -7.84
C THR A 35 -6.14 3.59 -8.30
N LEU A 36 -4.93 3.47 -8.82
CA LEU A 36 -4.22 2.21 -9.01
C LEU A 36 -3.46 1.87 -7.73
N VAL A 37 -3.78 0.73 -7.10
CA VAL A 37 -3.07 0.26 -5.91
C VAL A 37 -2.05 -0.78 -6.31
N ILE A 38 -0.78 -0.55 -5.99
CA ILE A 38 0.33 -1.47 -6.27
C ILE A 38 0.89 -1.99 -4.94
N GLY A 39 0.69 -3.27 -4.68
CA GLY A 39 1.34 -3.96 -3.55
C GLY A 39 2.60 -4.67 -4.00
N ILE A 40 3.70 -4.50 -3.27
CA ILE A 40 5.01 -5.05 -3.61
C ILE A 40 5.54 -5.89 -2.46
N ASP A 41 5.86 -7.14 -2.76
CA ASP A 41 6.65 -8.01 -1.90
C ASP A 41 8.15 -7.83 -2.19
N ILE A 42 8.91 -7.44 -1.17
CA ILE A 42 10.31 -7.02 -1.30
C ILE A 42 11.24 -8.18 -0.94
N ALA A 43 12.06 -8.62 -1.90
CA ALA A 43 13.13 -9.58 -1.68
C ALA A 43 14.50 -9.04 -2.15
N LYS A 44 15.57 -9.80 -1.86
CA LYS A 44 16.96 -9.37 -2.12
C LYS A 44 17.29 -9.11 -3.60
N LYS A 45 16.75 -9.92 -4.53
CA LYS A 45 17.13 -9.87 -5.96
C LYS A 45 15.96 -9.58 -6.89
N LYS A 46 14.78 -10.12 -6.57
CA LYS A 46 13.60 -10.11 -7.43
C LYS A 46 12.38 -9.89 -6.56
N HIS A 47 11.73 -8.77 -6.77
CA HIS A 47 10.49 -8.36 -6.12
C HIS A 47 9.30 -8.89 -6.90
N PHE A 48 8.13 -8.88 -6.27
CA PHE A 48 6.87 -9.17 -6.94
C PHE A 48 5.87 -8.05 -6.68
N ALA A 49 5.23 -7.55 -7.74
CA ALA A 49 4.21 -6.51 -7.67
C ALA A 49 2.85 -7.05 -8.11
N CYS A 50 1.77 -6.59 -7.47
CA CYS A 50 0.39 -6.89 -7.82
C CYS A 50 -0.38 -5.57 -7.94
N ALA A 51 -1.28 -5.47 -8.93
CA ALA A 51 -2.11 -4.28 -9.09
C ALA A 51 -3.61 -4.59 -8.88
N MET A 52 -4.31 -3.69 -8.19
CA MET A 52 -5.76 -3.76 -7.99
C MET A 52 -6.41 -2.38 -8.02
N ASP A 53 -7.74 -2.38 -8.17
CA ASP A 53 -8.58 -1.20 -7.98
C ASP A 53 -9.02 -1.02 -6.52
N ASP A 54 -9.72 0.08 -6.27
CA ASP A 54 -10.34 0.44 -4.99
C ASP A 54 -11.35 -0.60 -4.48
N ARG A 55 -11.90 -1.42 -5.37
CA ARG A 55 -12.83 -2.50 -5.04
C ARG A 55 -12.11 -3.82 -4.73
N GLY A 56 -10.78 -3.86 -4.84
CA GLY A 56 -9.97 -5.06 -4.62
C GLY A 56 -9.94 -6.03 -5.80
N ARG A 57 -10.40 -5.63 -6.98
CA ARG A 57 -10.30 -6.46 -8.19
C ARG A 57 -8.87 -6.42 -8.68
N VAL A 58 -8.28 -7.60 -8.90
CA VAL A 58 -6.92 -7.71 -9.42
C VAL A 58 -6.92 -7.28 -10.88
N LEU A 59 -6.29 -6.13 -11.16
CA LEU A 59 -6.11 -5.59 -12.51
C LEU A 59 -4.91 -6.23 -13.21
N GLN A 60 -3.87 -6.55 -12.43
CA GLN A 60 -2.69 -7.27 -12.92
C GLN A 60 -2.26 -8.30 -11.86
N LYS A 61 -2.23 -9.58 -12.26
CA LYS A 61 -1.68 -10.64 -11.42
C LYS A 61 -0.21 -10.38 -11.11
N SER A 62 0.25 -10.95 -10.00
CA SER A 62 1.63 -10.79 -9.52
C SER A 62 2.66 -10.96 -10.64
N PHE A 63 3.55 -9.99 -10.79
CA PHE A 63 4.60 -9.97 -11.80
C PHE A 63 5.95 -9.60 -11.16
N PRO A 64 7.05 -10.21 -11.62
CA PRO A 64 8.36 -9.96 -11.05
C PRO A 64 9.01 -8.68 -11.62
N PHE A 65 9.87 -8.07 -10.83
CA PHE A 65 10.88 -7.10 -11.29
C PHE A 65 12.15 -7.23 -10.44
N PHE A 66 13.29 -6.76 -10.95
CA PHE A 66 14.59 -6.97 -10.30
C PHE A 66 15.02 -5.79 -9.43
N GLN A 67 15.84 -6.07 -8.42
CA GLN A 67 16.50 -5.06 -7.58
C GLN A 67 17.63 -4.37 -8.36
N SER A 68 17.26 -3.55 -9.33
CA SER A 68 18.15 -2.79 -10.19
C SER A 68 17.42 -1.60 -10.82
N GLN A 69 18.17 -0.59 -11.27
CA GLN A 69 17.63 0.57 -11.96
C GLN A 69 16.72 0.18 -13.14
N ALA A 70 17.20 -0.69 -14.03
CA ALA A 70 16.41 -1.19 -15.15
C ALA A 70 15.17 -2.00 -14.72
N GLY A 71 15.21 -2.65 -13.56
CA GLY A 71 14.06 -3.33 -12.97
C GLY A 71 12.99 -2.34 -12.47
N PHE A 72 13.42 -1.24 -11.86
CA PHE A 72 12.52 -0.17 -11.41
C PHE A 72 11.88 0.59 -12.57
N GLU A 73 12.65 0.86 -13.64
CA GLU A 73 12.10 1.45 -14.87
C GLU A 73 11.06 0.54 -15.55
N GLN A 74 11.22 -0.78 -15.47
CA GLN A 74 10.22 -1.73 -15.93
C GLN A 74 8.95 -1.70 -15.07
N LEU A 75 9.10 -1.54 -13.75
CA LEU A 75 7.98 -1.37 -12.84
C LEU A 75 7.21 -0.08 -13.18
N ASP A 76 7.89 1.05 -13.35
CA ASP A 76 7.27 2.33 -13.68
C ASP A 76 6.50 2.28 -15.02
N LYS A 77 7.15 1.77 -16.09
CA LYS A 77 6.47 1.56 -17.38
C LYS A 77 5.23 0.68 -17.25
N ARG A 78 5.28 -0.34 -16.39
CA ARG A 78 4.12 -1.21 -16.13
C ARG A 78 3.01 -0.45 -15.39
N ILE A 79 3.35 0.37 -14.39
CA ILE A 79 2.40 1.22 -13.66
C ILE A 79 1.70 2.16 -14.64
N GLN A 80 2.45 2.90 -15.46
CA GLN A 80 1.90 3.83 -16.45
C GLN A 80 0.98 3.12 -17.46
N SER A 81 1.38 1.93 -17.93
CA SER A 81 0.54 1.11 -18.82
C SER A 81 -0.78 0.71 -18.18
N LEU A 82 -0.75 0.32 -16.89
CA LEU A 82 -1.96 -0.06 -16.14
C LEU A 82 -2.84 1.14 -15.82
N GLN A 83 -2.24 2.29 -15.53
CA GLN A 83 -2.98 3.55 -15.35
C GLN A 83 -3.74 3.92 -16.64
N ALA A 84 -3.08 3.86 -17.79
CA ALA A 84 -3.73 4.11 -19.08
C ALA A 84 -4.81 3.07 -19.40
N LEU A 85 -4.53 1.78 -19.21
CA LEU A 85 -5.46 0.69 -19.53
C LEU A 85 -6.74 0.70 -18.68
N HIS A 86 -6.63 1.10 -17.43
CA HIS A 86 -7.74 1.08 -16.46
C HIS A 86 -8.21 2.48 -16.04
N GLU A 87 -7.82 3.51 -16.79
CA GLU A 87 -8.23 4.91 -16.60
C GLU A 87 -7.97 5.42 -15.18
N LYS A 88 -6.84 5.03 -14.58
CA LYS A 88 -6.45 5.43 -13.22
C LYS A 88 -5.52 6.64 -13.25
N SER A 89 -5.99 7.78 -12.77
CA SER A 89 -5.19 9.01 -12.72
C SER A 89 -4.23 9.08 -11.53
N LYS A 90 -4.43 8.24 -10.50
CA LYS A 90 -3.58 8.18 -9.29
C LYS A 90 -2.94 6.81 -9.14
N VAL A 91 -1.81 6.76 -8.45
CA VAL A 91 -1.17 5.52 -8.04
C VAL A 91 -0.72 5.60 -6.58
N ILE A 92 -0.92 4.52 -5.84
CA ILE A 92 -0.32 4.33 -4.52
C ILE A 92 0.44 3.01 -4.55
N VAL A 93 1.75 3.11 -4.36
CA VAL A 93 2.61 1.93 -4.18
C VAL A 93 2.73 1.63 -2.70
N GLY A 94 2.79 0.36 -2.31
CA GLY A 94 3.19 0.04 -0.96
C GLY A 94 3.80 -1.32 -0.81
N PHE A 95 4.59 -1.45 0.26
CA PHE A 95 5.41 -2.61 0.53
C PHE A 95 5.59 -2.79 2.04
N GLU A 96 5.91 -4.02 2.43
CA GLU A 96 6.42 -4.31 3.75
C GLU A 96 7.92 -3.98 3.78
N PRO A 97 8.41 -3.13 4.71
CA PRO A 97 9.82 -2.83 4.83
C PRO A 97 10.57 -4.02 5.46
N THR A 98 11.01 -4.95 4.62
CA THR A 98 11.80 -6.12 5.04
C THR A 98 13.26 -5.95 4.65
N GLY A 99 14.16 -5.87 5.64
CA GLY A 99 15.59 -5.58 5.44
C GLY A 99 15.83 -4.17 4.90
N HIS A 100 16.86 -4.00 4.05
CA HIS A 100 17.24 -2.68 3.50
C HIS A 100 16.90 -2.50 2.01
N TYR A 101 16.45 -3.54 1.32
CA TYR A 101 16.25 -3.49 -0.15
C TYR A 101 15.14 -2.54 -0.58
N TRP A 102 14.14 -2.33 0.28
CA TRP A 102 13.06 -1.37 0.03
C TRP A 102 13.57 0.08 -0.08
N MET A 103 14.72 0.42 0.51
CA MET A 103 15.27 1.77 0.49
C MET A 103 15.66 2.20 -0.93
N ASN A 104 16.20 1.28 -1.72
CA ASN A 104 16.55 1.55 -3.13
C ASN A 104 15.30 1.81 -3.96
N LEU A 105 14.24 1.02 -3.73
CA LEU A 105 12.95 1.23 -4.39
C LEU A 105 12.31 2.54 -3.95
N ALA A 106 12.33 2.85 -2.65
CA ALA A 106 11.78 4.09 -2.11
C ALA A 106 12.48 5.32 -2.69
N ALA A 107 13.82 5.30 -2.78
CA ALA A 107 14.58 6.37 -3.42
C ALA A 107 14.14 6.58 -4.88
N TYR A 108 14.00 5.50 -5.65
CA TYR A 108 13.51 5.58 -7.02
C TYR A 108 12.08 6.14 -7.10
N LEU A 109 11.17 5.70 -6.24
CA LEU A 109 9.78 6.18 -6.22
C LEU A 109 9.69 7.68 -5.87
N VAL A 110 10.54 8.16 -4.96
CA VAL A 110 10.67 9.59 -4.64
C VAL A 110 11.13 10.37 -5.87
N ASP A 111 12.18 9.92 -6.56
CA ASP A 111 12.69 10.58 -7.77
C ASP A 111 11.64 10.64 -8.89
N GLN A 112 10.81 9.61 -9.01
CA GLN A 112 9.70 9.55 -9.98
C GLN A 112 8.41 10.24 -9.49
N HIS A 113 8.41 10.87 -8.31
CA HIS A 113 7.24 11.51 -7.70
C HIS A 113 6.04 10.56 -7.53
N ILE A 114 6.32 9.27 -7.31
CA ILE A 114 5.32 8.23 -7.08
C ILE A 114 5.07 8.12 -5.58
N GLN A 115 3.82 8.33 -5.16
CA GLN A 115 3.42 8.13 -3.77
C GLN A 115 3.63 6.66 -3.36
N PHE A 116 4.31 6.47 -2.23
CA PHE A 116 4.43 5.15 -1.62
C PHE A 116 4.05 5.17 -0.13
N VAL A 117 3.70 3.99 0.38
CA VAL A 117 3.32 3.75 1.77
C VAL A 117 3.92 2.44 2.27
N MET A 118 4.13 2.34 3.58
CA MET A 118 4.62 1.13 4.24
C MET A 118 3.48 0.39 4.95
N VAL A 119 3.39 -0.92 4.75
CA VAL A 119 2.48 -1.78 5.53
C VAL A 119 3.24 -2.47 6.66
N ASN A 120 2.53 -2.72 7.78
CA ASN A 120 3.14 -3.38 8.93
C ASN A 120 3.28 -4.90 8.67
N PRO A 121 4.48 -5.50 8.83
CA PRO A 121 4.71 -6.94 8.74
C PRO A 121 3.69 -7.80 9.49
N MET A 122 3.29 -7.37 10.69
CA MET A 122 2.31 -8.09 11.51
C MET A 122 0.92 -8.15 10.87
N HIS A 123 0.53 -7.10 10.16
CA HIS A 123 -0.75 -7.09 9.44
C HIS A 123 -0.70 -8.00 8.22
N VAL A 124 0.44 -8.00 7.51
CA VAL A 124 0.69 -8.87 6.36
C VAL A 124 0.59 -10.34 6.79
N ASN A 125 1.31 -10.74 7.84
CA ASN A 125 1.27 -12.13 8.35
C ASN A 125 -0.13 -12.55 8.82
N ARG A 126 -0.83 -11.72 9.61
CA ARG A 126 -2.18 -12.05 10.09
C ARG A 126 -3.19 -12.17 8.95
N THR A 127 -3.07 -11.37 7.90
CA THR A 127 -3.96 -11.49 6.73
C THR A 127 -3.67 -12.77 5.95
N LYS A 128 -2.41 -13.20 5.82
CA LYS A 128 -2.06 -14.48 5.18
C LYS A 128 -2.73 -15.66 5.86
N GLU A 129 -2.71 -15.71 7.20
CA GLU A 129 -3.36 -16.78 7.99
C GLU A 129 -4.87 -16.93 7.68
N LEU A 130 -5.54 -15.83 7.31
CA LEU A 130 -6.97 -15.84 6.96
C LEU A 130 -7.23 -16.32 5.51
N ASP A 131 -6.27 -16.10 4.62
CA ASP A 131 -6.35 -16.40 3.18
C ASP A 131 -5.76 -17.77 2.80
N ASP A 132 -5.23 -18.52 3.77
CA ASP A 132 -4.44 -19.76 3.58
C ASP A 132 -5.22 -20.99 3.04
N ASN A 133 -6.44 -20.81 2.54
CA ASN A 133 -7.26 -21.86 1.92
C ASN A 133 -6.89 -22.21 0.46
N LEU A 134 -5.75 -21.73 -0.10
CA LEU A 134 -5.39 -21.94 -1.51
C LEU A 134 -3.93 -22.38 -1.72
N GLN A 135 -3.73 -23.49 -2.45
CA GLN A 135 -2.42 -24.04 -2.83
C GLN A 135 -1.77 -23.27 -4.01
N THR A 136 -1.24 -22.07 -3.78
CA THR A 136 -0.45 -21.33 -4.79
C THR A 136 0.85 -20.79 -4.20
N LYS A 137 1.92 -20.71 -5.01
CA LYS A 137 3.28 -20.31 -4.61
C LYS A 137 3.27 -18.95 -3.86
N ASN A 138 3.87 -18.92 -2.67
CA ASN A 138 3.77 -17.85 -1.66
C ASN A 138 4.02 -16.43 -2.17
N ASP A 139 5.11 -16.19 -2.92
CA ASP A 139 5.53 -14.83 -3.31
C ASP A 139 4.46 -14.06 -4.12
N GLN A 140 3.56 -14.77 -4.82
CA GLN A 140 2.47 -14.14 -5.58
C GLN A 140 1.33 -13.66 -4.69
N LYS A 141 1.13 -14.28 -3.52
CA LYS A 141 0.07 -13.93 -2.57
C LYS A 141 0.45 -12.68 -1.78
N ASP A 142 1.71 -12.55 -1.41
CA ASP A 142 2.18 -11.48 -0.51
C ASP A 142 1.96 -10.10 -1.12
N ALA A 143 2.30 -9.92 -2.40
CA ALA A 143 2.04 -8.68 -3.13
C ALA A 143 0.55 -8.31 -3.18
N ARG A 144 -0.35 -9.31 -3.29
CA ARG A 144 -1.80 -9.09 -3.26
C ARG A 144 -2.30 -8.72 -1.87
N VAL A 145 -1.81 -9.38 -0.83
CA VAL A 145 -2.16 -9.09 0.57
C VAL A 145 -1.75 -7.66 0.91
N ILE A 146 -0.54 -7.25 0.54
CA ILE A 146 -0.03 -5.89 0.73
C ILE A 146 -0.95 -4.87 0.04
N ALA A 147 -1.30 -5.09 -1.23
CA ALA A 147 -2.22 -4.22 -1.95
C ALA A 147 -3.61 -4.12 -1.26
N SER A 148 -4.13 -5.22 -0.76
CA SER A 148 -5.39 -5.24 0.00
C SER A 148 -5.31 -4.41 1.29
N LEU A 149 -4.19 -4.49 2.01
CA LEU A 149 -3.97 -3.68 3.22
C LEU A 149 -3.89 -2.18 2.90
N ILE A 150 -3.30 -1.81 1.74
CA ILE A 150 -3.25 -0.42 1.28
C ILE A 150 -4.66 0.10 1.02
N ARG A 151 -5.45 -0.65 0.24
CA ARG A 151 -6.88 -0.35 -0.01
C ARG A 151 -7.65 -0.13 1.28
N ASP A 152 -7.40 -0.96 2.29
CA ASP A 152 -8.12 -0.90 3.57
C ASP A 152 -7.60 0.19 4.52
N GLY A 153 -6.69 1.06 4.08
CA GLY A 153 -6.12 2.14 4.90
C GLY A 153 -5.14 1.66 5.99
N ARG A 154 -4.66 0.41 5.91
CA ARG A 154 -3.80 -0.24 6.91
C ARG A 154 -2.30 -0.06 6.61
N PHE A 155 -1.90 1.16 6.31
CA PHE A 155 -0.53 1.54 5.97
C PHE A 155 -0.06 2.77 6.78
N ASN A 156 1.23 3.09 6.70
CA ASN A 156 1.84 4.30 7.21
C ASN A 156 2.61 5.01 6.09
N TYR A 157 2.84 6.31 6.25
CA TYR A 157 3.72 7.08 5.36
C TYR A 157 5.17 6.95 5.82
#